data_AF-A0A2E7RV02-F1
#
_entry.id   AF-A0A2E7RV02-F1
#
_cell.length_a   1.000
_cell.length_b   1.000
_cell.length_c   1.000
_cell.angle_alpha   90.00
_cell.angle_beta   90.00
_cell.angle_gamma   90.00
#
_symmetry.space_group_name_H-M   'P 1'
#
loop_
_entity.id
_entity.type
_entity.pdbx_description
1 polymer ?
#
loop_
_entity_poly.entity_id
_entity_poly.type
_entity_poly.pdbx_seq_one_letter_code
_entity_poly.pdbx_strand_id
1 'polypeptide(L)'
;MQFNDLGTTAGILIVATSGLLGIVLGPLLGRYVVRLGADRPQQGWMSIALGLAWLFLGGAMILGGCQQIPYVSPDAAGRWGRVFYHGVLVALMLAATWYDLRHTEIPDGITVPGMLIGLGCATLSGDLQMIHLWMDWNPVAEHLHGGDVVIPEWIREHRHWHGLAWSAAGLACGGGLTWLVRSVSGLVLGREALGLGDVTLMAMIGSFVGWQPVLFIFLLAPFCGLVVGLLARVLTNRPFVPYGPFLAAAASVVLLAWRWIWLFPPNSPRGGFAVRNLFGDAVSLAILGGTALAAFCLLLVIVRLYGAIPVRGRDDDRSGTPHPPTDA
;
A
#
# COMPACT_ATOMS: atom_id res chain seq x y z
N MET A 1 3.62 0.10 28.72
CA MET A 1 4.57 1.20 28.51
C MET A 1 4.28 1.88 27.18
N GLN A 2 4.17 3.21 27.11
CA GLN A 2 4.09 3.90 25.81
C GLN A 2 5.48 3.96 25.16
N PHE A 3 5.58 4.09 23.84
CA PHE A 3 6.89 4.18 23.19
C PHE A 3 7.69 5.40 23.64
N ASN A 4 7.01 6.50 23.95
CA ASN A 4 7.63 7.72 24.46
C ASN A 4 8.26 7.53 25.85
N ASP A 5 7.80 6.54 26.62
CA ASP A 5 8.29 6.26 27.98
C ASP A 5 9.51 5.33 28.00
N LEU A 6 9.87 4.70 26.87
CA LEU A 6 10.98 3.74 26.83
C LEU A 6 12.36 4.40 27.00
N GLY A 7 12.47 5.69 26.69
CA GLY A 7 13.76 6.36 26.53
C GLY A 7 14.49 5.94 25.24
N THR A 8 15.33 6.84 24.73
CA THR A 8 15.96 6.68 23.41
C THR A 8 16.84 5.43 23.31
N THR A 9 17.56 5.08 24.38
CA THR A 9 18.49 3.94 24.40
C THR A 9 17.79 2.59 24.30
N ALA A 10 16.74 2.37 25.10
CA ALA A 10 15.94 1.14 25.03
C ALA A 10 15.18 1.06 23.71
N GLY A 11 14.67 2.18 23.21
CA GLY A 11 14.07 2.26 21.87
C GLY A 11 15.02 1.79 20.77
N ILE A 12 16.26 2.31 20.73
CA ILE A 12 17.27 1.91 19.75
C ILE A 12 17.60 0.41 19.85
N LEU A 13 17.73 -0.13 21.07
CA LEU A 13 18.01 -1.56 21.28
C LEU A 13 16.89 -2.45 20.71
N ILE A 14 15.63 -2.07 20.93
CA ILE A 14 14.48 -2.83 20.43
C ILE A 14 14.40 -2.73 18.90
N VAL A 15 14.67 -1.55 18.34
CA VAL A 15 14.74 -1.37 16.88
C VAL A 15 15.84 -2.25 16.29
N ALA A 16 17.05 -2.25 16.86
CA ALA A 16 18.16 -3.08 16.40
C ALA A 16 17.82 -4.58 16.47
N THR A 17 17.21 -5.04 17.57
CA THR A 17 16.80 -6.44 17.71
C THR A 17 15.69 -6.83 16.73
N SER A 18 14.77 -5.92 16.40
CA SER A 18 13.77 -6.15 15.35
C SER A 18 14.39 -6.33 13.96
N GLY A 19 15.42 -5.53 13.63
CA GLY A 19 16.19 -5.69 12.39
C GLY A 19 16.95 -7.02 12.35
N LEU A 20 17.59 -7.41 13.44
CA LEU A 20 18.26 -8.72 13.55
C LEU A 20 17.28 -9.88 13.38
N LEU A 21 16.08 -9.77 13.96
CA LEU A 21 15.03 -10.77 13.78
C LEU A 21 14.61 -10.89 12.30
N GLY A 22 14.48 -9.76 11.59
CA GLY A 22 14.26 -9.75 10.14
C GLY A 22 15.37 -10.48 9.36
N ILE A 23 16.65 -10.28 9.73
CA ILE A 23 17.79 -11.00 9.12
C ILE A 23 17.66 -12.51 9.33
N VAL A 24 17.32 -12.93 10.57
CA VAL A 24 17.16 -14.34 10.95
C VAL A 24 15.98 -15.01 10.25
N LEU A 25 14.88 -14.27 10.01
CA LEU A 25 13.70 -14.79 9.32
C LEU A 25 13.84 -14.77 7.79
N GLY A 26 14.74 -13.96 7.24
CA GLY A 26 14.97 -13.85 5.79
C GLY A 26 15.18 -15.19 5.04
N PRO A 27 15.93 -16.18 5.57
CA PRO A 27 16.09 -17.47 4.91
C PRO A 27 14.77 -18.26 4.86
N LEU A 28 13.89 -18.11 5.85
CA LEU A 28 12.56 -18.74 5.82
C LEU A 28 11.70 -18.12 4.71
N LEU A 29 11.70 -16.80 4.60
CA LEU A 29 11.01 -16.07 3.52
C LEU A 29 11.57 -16.45 2.15
N GLY A 30 12.90 -16.58 2.02
CA GLY A 30 13.54 -17.03 0.79
C GLY A 30 13.14 -18.46 0.40
N ARG A 31 13.11 -19.40 1.36
CA ARG A 31 12.61 -20.77 1.11
C ARG A 31 11.13 -20.77 0.74
N TYR A 32 10.33 -19.90 1.34
CA TYR A 32 8.91 -19.77 1.05
C TYR A 32 8.67 -19.34 -0.40
N VAL A 33 9.35 -18.28 -0.84
CA VAL A 33 9.25 -17.77 -2.22
C VAL A 33 9.71 -18.81 -3.25
N VAL A 34 10.76 -19.59 -2.94
CA VAL A 34 11.21 -20.70 -3.79
C VAL A 34 10.19 -21.83 -3.88
N ARG A 35 9.49 -22.16 -2.78
CA ARG A 35 8.40 -23.16 -2.81
C ARG A 35 7.23 -22.75 -3.69
N LEU A 36 7.02 -21.44 -3.88
CA LEU A 36 6.01 -20.89 -4.77
C LEU A 36 6.44 -20.85 -6.24
N GLY A 37 7.65 -21.32 -6.56
CA GLY A 37 8.15 -21.46 -7.93
C GLY A 37 9.09 -20.35 -8.40
N ALA A 38 9.47 -19.40 -7.55
CA ALA A 38 10.43 -18.36 -7.93
C ALA A 38 11.88 -18.84 -7.86
N ASP A 39 12.72 -18.22 -8.70
CA ASP A 39 14.17 -18.37 -8.63
C ASP A 39 14.71 -18.09 -7.22
N ARG A 40 15.72 -18.87 -6.84
CA ARG A 40 16.41 -18.67 -5.56
C ARG A 40 16.95 -17.25 -5.48
N PRO A 41 16.56 -16.47 -4.44
CA PRO A 41 17.19 -15.20 -4.18
C PRO A 41 18.70 -15.37 -4.04
N GLN A 42 19.45 -14.37 -4.50
CA GLN A 42 20.89 -14.32 -4.24
C GLN A 42 21.14 -14.47 -2.74
N GLN A 43 22.21 -15.20 -2.41
CA GLN A 43 22.49 -15.59 -1.04
C GLN A 43 22.52 -14.37 -0.11
N GLY A 44 21.70 -14.40 0.93
CA GLY A 44 21.61 -13.34 1.93
C GLY A 44 20.78 -12.10 1.55
N TRP A 45 20.38 -11.93 0.28
CA TRP A 45 19.63 -10.73 -0.14
C TRP A 45 18.31 -10.58 0.64
N MET A 46 17.53 -11.66 0.73
CA MET A 46 16.24 -11.65 1.43
C MET A 46 16.40 -11.33 2.92
N SER A 47 17.49 -11.80 3.54
CA SER A 47 17.82 -11.48 4.94
C SER A 47 18.17 -10.02 5.14
N ILE A 48 19.03 -9.47 4.27
CA ILE A 48 19.42 -8.06 4.37
C ILE A 48 18.21 -7.15 4.11
N ALA A 49 17.45 -7.43 3.05
CA ALA A 49 16.27 -6.65 2.69
C ALA A 49 15.21 -6.68 3.80
N LEU A 50 14.88 -7.87 4.32
CA LEU A 50 13.90 -8.00 5.40
C LEU A 50 14.40 -7.36 6.70
N GLY A 51 15.67 -7.55 7.04
CA GLY A 51 16.32 -6.95 8.20
C GLY A 51 16.29 -5.43 8.17
N LEU A 52 16.67 -4.82 7.06
CA LEU A 52 16.61 -3.36 6.87
C LEU A 52 15.17 -2.85 6.90
N ALA A 53 14.23 -3.57 6.29
CA ALA A 53 12.83 -3.17 6.28
C ALA A 53 12.21 -3.19 7.70
N TRP A 54 12.51 -4.23 8.49
CA TRP A 54 12.05 -4.32 9.88
C TRP A 54 12.74 -3.30 10.79
N LEU A 55 14.04 -3.07 10.59
CA LEU A 55 14.79 -2.01 11.30
C LEU A 55 14.14 -0.64 11.04
N PHE A 56 13.85 -0.33 9.79
CA PHE A 56 13.28 0.96 9.40
C PHE A 56 11.84 1.13 9.89
N LEU A 57 11.00 0.10 9.74
CA LEU A 57 9.63 0.08 10.27
C LEU A 57 9.63 0.26 11.79
N GLY A 58 10.45 -0.52 12.50
CA GLY A 58 10.59 -0.43 13.95
C GLY A 58 11.04 0.95 14.39
N GLY A 59 12.05 1.53 13.73
CA GLY A 59 12.52 2.89 13.99
C GLY A 59 11.43 3.94 13.79
N ALA A 60 10.71 3.87 12.66
CA ALA A 60 9.63 4.81 12.36
C ALA A 60 8.47 4.72 13.36
N MET A 61 8.11 3.51 13.79
CA MET A 61 6.99 3.29 14.71
C MET A 61 7.35 3.60 16.18
N ILE A 62 8.51 3.13 16.65
CA ILE A 62 8.92 3.21 18.06
C ILE A 62 9.55 4.56 18.37
N LEU A 63 10.47 5.05 17.53
CA LEU A 63 11.17 6.32 17.75
C LEU A 63 10.44 7.48 17.07
N GLY A 64 9.92 7.25 15.86
CA GLY A 64 9.24 8.29 15.08
C GLY A 64 7.77 8.49 15.45
N GLY A 65 7.13 7.49 16.07
CA GLY A 65 5.69 7.52 16.34
C GLY A 65 4.84 7.66 15.08
N CYS A 66 5.29 7.13 13.93
CA CYS A 66 4.67 7.38 12.63
C CYS A 66 3.23 6.88 12.48
N GLN A 67 2.77 5.99 13.37
CA GLN A 67 1.41 5.47 13.40
C GLN A 67 0.65 5.88 14.68
N GLN A 68 1.23 6.75 15.51
CA GLN A 68 0.60 7.21 16.74
C GLN A 68 -0.29 8.42 16.43
N ILE A 69 -1.60 8.18 16.42
CA ILE A 69 -2.61 9.23 16.27
C ILE A 69 -3.45 9.34 17.55
N PRO A 70 -3.92 10.53 17.95
CA PRO A 70 -4.48 10.76 19.29
C PRO A 70 -5.68 9.89 19.68
N TYR A 71 -6.50 9.49 18.72
CA TYR A 71 -7.75 8.74 18.92
C TYR A 71 -7.61 7.22 18.74
N VAL A 72 -6.41 6.71 18.45
CA VAL A 72 -6.13 5.27 18.38
C VAL A 72 -5.09 4.94 19.45
N SER A 73 -5.58 4.49 20.60
CA SER A 73 -4.79 4.25 21.81
C SER A 73 -4.85 2.78 22.24
N PRO A 74 -4.25 1.86 21.47
CA PRO A 74 -4.24 0.46 21.86
C PRO A 74 -3.43 0.26 23.13
N ASP A 75 -3.75 -0.82 23.82
CA ASP A 75 -3.06 -1.25 25.03
C ASP A 75 -1.59 -1.61 24.73
N ALA A 76 -0.84 -1.96 25.78
CA ALA A 76 0.58 -2.26 25.62
C ALA A 76 0.82 -3.46 24.68
N ALA A 77 -0.03 -4.49 24.77
CA ALA A 77 0.07 -5.69 23.94
C ALA A 77 -0.23 -5.37 22.46
N GLY A 78 -1.30 -4.63 22.18
CA GLY A 78 -1.69 -4.18 20.84
C GLY A 78 -0.65 -3.28 20.19
N ARG A 79 0.00 -2.38 20.96
CA ARG A 79 1.10 -1.55 20.43
C ARG A 79 2.27 -2.38 19.90
N TRP A 80 2.74 -3.35 20.68
CA TRP A 80 3.83 -4.23 20.25
C TRP A 80 3.39 -5.22 19.19
N GLY A 81 2.19 -5.78 19.33
CA GLY A 81 1.57 -6.65 18.33
C GLY A 81 1.46 -5.97 16.97
N ARG A 82 1.18 -4.66 16.93
CA ARG A 82 1.09 -3.87 15.70
C ARG A 82 2.43 -3.70 14.98
N VAL A 83 3.55 -3.59 15.71
CA VAL A 83 4.88 -3.57 15.11
C VAL A 83 5.15 -4.88 14.38
N PHE A 84 4.88 -6.00 15.05
CA PHE A 84 5.05 -7.34 14.46
C PHE A 84 4.09 -7.57 13.28
N TYR A 85 2.83 -7.18 13.43
CA TYR A 85 1.78 -7.31 12.41
C TYR A 85 2.15 -6.61 11.10
N HIS A 86 2.60 -5.35 11.16
CA HIS A 86 3.07 -4.64 9.97
C HIS A 86 4.43 -5.16 9.48
N GLY A 87 5.28 -5.70 10.36
CA GLY A 87 6.49 -6.42 9.96
C GLY A 87 6.18 -7.65 9.08
N VAL A 88 5.12 -8.40 9.41
CA VAL A 88 4.62 -9.51 8.58
C VAL A 88 4.11 -9.00 7.23
N LEU A 89 3.32 -7.91 7.20
CA LEU A 89 2.90 -7.29 5.94
C LEU A 89 4.12 -6.92 5.07
N VAL A 90 5.13 -6.27 5.65
CA VAL A 90 6.36 -5.89 4.94
C VAL A 90 7.10 -7.12 4.40
N ALA A 91 7.14 -8.22 5.15
CA ALA A 91 7.73 -9.48 4.67
C ALA A 91 6.98 -10.05 3.47
N LEU A 92 5.64 -10.05 3.50
CA LEU A 92 4.80 -10.52 2.41
C LEU A 92 4.91 -9.62 1.17
N MET A 93 4.94 -8.30 1.36
CA MET A 93 5.16 -7.34 0.26
C MET A 93 6.54 -7.50 -0.37
N LEU A 94 7.58 -7.77 0.44
CA LEU A 94 8.92 -8.06 -0.08
C LEU A 94 8.95 -9.36 -0.90
N ALA A 95 8.28 -10.40 -0.41
CA ALA A 95 8.13 -11.66 -1.15
C ALA A 95 7.36 -11.48 -2.47
N ALA A 96 6.25 -10.73 -2.45
CA ALA A 96 5.47 -10.41 -3.64
C ALA A 96 6.31 -9.59 -4.64
N THR A 97 7.04 -8.58 -4.16
CA THR A 97 7.95 -7.75 -4.98
C THR A 97 9.03 -8.60 -5.63
N TRP A 98 9.65 -9.52 -4.89
CA TRP A 98 10.67 -10.41 -5.44
C TRP A 98 10.12 -11.30 -6.55
N TYR A 99 8.95 -11.89 -6.33
CA TYR A 99 8.30 -12.75 -7.30
C TYR A 99 7.91 -11.97 -8.56
N ASP A 100 7.27 -10.82 -8.39
CA ASP A 100 6.73 -9.99 -9.47
C ASP A 100 7.84 -9.45 -10.38
N LEU A 101 8.96 -8.98 -9.82
CA LEU A 101 10.13 -8.53 -10.61
C LEU A 101 10.74 -9.61 -11.52
N ARG A 102 10.39 -10.90 -11.31
CA ARG A 102 10.90 -12.03 -12.07
C ARG A 102 9.86 -12.67 -12.99
N HIS A 103 8.61 -12.74 -12.55
CA HIS A 103 7.54 -13.47 -13.24
C HIS A 103 6.41 -12.57 -13.73
N THR A 104 6.42 -11.27 -13.40
CA THR A 104 5.37 -10.28 -13.76
C THR A 104 3.96 -10.67 -13.31
N GLU A 105 3.90 -11.54 -12.30
CA GLU A 105 2.69 -12.08 -11.69
C GLU A 105 2.86 -12.08 -10.17
N ILE A 106 1.75 -12.11 -9.43
CA ILE A 106 1.77 -12.21 -7.96
C ILE A 106 1.03 -13.49 -7.58
N PRO A 107 1.68 -14.44 -6.89
CA PRO A 107 1.07 -15.72 -6.59
C PRO A 107 0.05 -15.59 -5.46
N ASP A 108 -1.10 -16.25 -5.62
CA ASP A 108 -2.14 -16.33 -4.59
C ASP A 108 -1.62 -16.97 -3.29
N GLY A 109 -0.57 -17.79 -3.40
CA GLY A 109 0.16 -18.32 -2.24
C GLY A 109 0.77 -17.25 -1.34
N ILE A 110 0.95 -16.00 -1.78
CA ILE A 110 1.36 -14.89 -0.91
C ILE A 110 0.14 -14.11 -0.45
N THR A 111 -0.74 -13.74 -1.38
CA THR A 111 -1.83 -12.78 -1.11
C THR A 111 -2.95 -13.38 -0.29
N VAL A 112 -3.37 -14.63 -0.55
CA VAL A 112 -4.46 -15.29 0.19
C VAL A 112 -4.06 -15.58 1.64
N PRO A 113 -2.92 -16.23 1.95
CA PRO A 113 -2.48 -16.37 3.33
C PRO A 113 -2.29 -15.02 4.01
N GLY A 114 -1.79 -14.02 3.29
CA GLY A 114 -1.68 -12.66 3.79
C GLY A 114 -3.03 -12.09 4.21
N MET A 115 -4.06 -12.17 3.37
CA MET A 115 -5.42 -11.72 3.69
C MET A 115 -5.96 -12.40 4.96
N LEU A 116 -5.76 -13.71 5.07
CA LEU A 116 -6.20 -14.49 6.24
C LEU A 116 -5.44 -14.11 7.52
N ILE A 117 -4.14 -13.87 7.43
CA ILE A 117 -3.32 -13.38 8.55
C ILE A 117 -3.80 -11.98 8.96
N GLY A 118 -3.99 -11.08 8.00
CA GLY A 118 -4.50 -9.73 8.20
C GLY A 118 -5.80 -9.75 9.00
N LEU A 119 -6.80 -10.47 8.49
CA LEU A 119 -8.12 -10.62 9.08
C LEU A 119 -8.08 -11.31 10.45
N GLY A 120 -7.36 -12.43 10.55
CA GLY A 120 -7.28 -13.24 11.76
C GLY A 120 -6.61 -12.49 12.90
N CYS A 121 -5.45 -11.88 12.66
CA CYS A 121 -4.73 -11.11 13.69
C CYS A 121 -5.51 -9.86 14.11
N ALA A 122 -6.14 -9.14 13.16
CA ALA A 122 -6.96 -7.97 13.50
C ALA A 122 -8.16 -8.35 14.37
N THR A 123 -8.84 -9.45 14.03
CA THR A 123 -9.99 -9.98 14.79
C THR A 123 -9.57 -10.45 16.20
N LEU A 124 -8.52 -11.26 16.28
CA LEU A 124 -8.07 -11.85 17.55
C LEU A 124 -7.51 -10.81 18.51
N SER A 125 -6.80 -9.81 17.99
CA SER A 125 -6.24 -8.73 18.81
C SER A 125 -7.28 -7.67 19.16
N GLY A 126 -8.05 -7.20 18.18
CA GLY A 126 -9.00 -6.09 18.32
C GLY A 126 -8.36 -4.70 18.38
N ASP A 127 -7.03 -4.60 18.41
CA ASP A 127 -6.29 -3.36 18.68
C ASP A 127 -5.06 -3.14 17.75
N LEU A 128 -5.05 -3.76 16.56
CA LEU A 128 -3.96 -3.63 15.57
C LEU A 128 -4.16 -2.50 14.55
N GLN A 129 -5.29 -1.82 14.60
CA GLN A 129 -5.69 -0.83 13.62
C GLN A 129 -4.75 0.38 13.60
N MET A 130 -4.49 0.91 12.40
CA MET A 130 -3.84 2.22 12.21
C MET A 130 -4.83 3.37 12.40
N ILE A 131 -6.10 3.12 12.12
CA ILE A 131 -7.22 4.04 12.15
C ILE A 131 -8.49 3.25 12.41
N HIS A 132 -9.44 3.78 13.17
CA HIS A 132 -10.71 3.08 13.40
C HIS A 132 -11.51 2.93 12.09
N LEU A 133 -12.30 1.85 11.99
CA LEU A 133 -13.14 1.56 10.82
C LEU A 133 -13.93 2.78 10.36
N TRP A 134 -14.71 3.39 11.24
CA TRP A 134 -15.40 4.62 10.93
C TRP A 134 -15.64 5.40 12.20
N MET A 135 -15.36 6.70 12.15
CA MET A 135 -15.71 7.66 13.18
C MET A 135 -16.24 8.90 12.49
N ASP A 136 -17.02 9.71 13.21
CA ASP A 136 -17.42 11.01 12.72
C ASP A 136 -16.19 11.93 12.75
N TRP A 137 -15.59 12.16 11.57
CA TRP A 137 -14.45 13.07 11.40
C TRP A 137 -14.91 14.51 11.10
N ASN A 138 -16.20 14.80 11.20
CA ASN A 138 -16.74 16.13 10.91
C ASN A 138 -16.25 17.14 11.95
N PRO A 139 -15.67 18.27 11.51
CA PRO A 139 -15.30 19.37 12.41
C PRO A 139 -16.48 19.88 13.27
N VAL A 140 -17.71 19.81 12.76
CA VAL A 140 -18.92 20.23 13.51
C VAL A 140 -19.14 19.30 14.70
N ALA A 141 -18.98 17.99 14.53
CA ALA A 141 -19.10 17.02 15.62
C ALA A 141 -18.01 17.27 16.68
N GLU A 142 -16.78 17.54 16.26
CA GLU A 142 -15.67 17.90 17.16
C GLU A 142 -16.00 19.16 17.97
N HIS A 143 -16.62 20.19 17.38
CA HIS A 143 -17.06 21.38 18.12
C HIS A 143 -18.17 21.08 19.14
N LEU A 144 -19.15 20.27 18.76
CA LEU A 144 -20.27 19.90 19.64
C LEU A 144 -19.81 19.09 20.87
N HIS A 145 -18.68 18.38 20.75
CA HIS A 145 -18.08 17.59 21.81
C HIS A 145 -16.86 18.27 22.47
N GLY A 146 -16.78 19.60 22.41
CA GLY A 146 -15.76 20.36 23.15
C GLY A 146 -14.33 20.25 22.58
N GLY A 147 -14.18 19.77 21.35
CA GLY A 147 -12.90 19.55 20.68
C GLY A 147 -12.44 18.10 20.66
N ASP A 148 -13.19 17.17 21.24
CA ASP A 148 -12.81 15.77 21.33
C ASP A 148 -13.49 14.91 20.24
N VAL A 149 -12.71 14.01 19.64
CA VAL A 149 -13.24 12.99 18.71
C VAL A 149 -13.91 11.89 19.53
N VAL A 150 -15.21 11.69 19.35
CA VAL A 150 -15.97 10.68 20.09
C VAL A 150 -15.80 9.30 19.45
N ILE A 151 -15.27 8.36 20.24
CA ILE A 151 -15.17 6.96 19.84
C ILE A 151 -16.50 6.27 20.16
N PRO A 152 -17.20 5.70 19.15
CA PRO A 152 -18.45 4.97 19.37
C PRO A 152 -18.31 3.87 20.43
N GLU A 153 -19.35 3.70 21.27
CA GLU A 153 -19.34 2.74 22.38
C GLU A 153 -19.12 1.30 21.91
N TRP A 154 -19.74 0.91 20.79
CA TRP A 154 -19.60 -0.44 20.24
C TRP A 154 -18.14 -0.80 19.91
N ILE A 155 -17.30 0.17 19.51
CA ILE A 155 -15.86 -0.07 19.24
C ILE A 155 -15.14 -0.45 20.54
N ARG A 156 -15.51 0.20 21.64
CA ARG A 156 -14.93 -0.04 22.96
C ARG A 156 -15.41 -1.37 23.55
N GLU A 157 -16.70 -1.68 23.41
CA GLU A 157 -17.29 -2.90 23.93
C GLU A 157 -16.92 -4.15 23.10
N HIS A 158 -16.87 -4.01 21.78
CA HIS A 158 -16.72 -5.11 20.83
C HIS A 158 -15.46 -4.99 19.98
N ARG A 159 -14.30 -4.77 20.62
CA ARG A 159 -13.00 -4.58 19.96
C ARG A 159 -12.65 -5.64 18.90
N HIS A 160 -13.01 -6.90 19.13
CA HIS A 160 -12.71 -8.01 18.21
C HIS A 160 -13.56 -7.93 16.93
N TRP A 161 -14.84 -7.58 17.07
CA TRP A 161 -15.74 -7.34 15.94
C TRP A 161 -15.35 -6.09 15.16
N HIS A 162 -14.90 -5.05 15.85
CA HIS A 162 -14.30 -3.89 15.21
C HIS A 162 -13.06 -4.26 14.39
N GLY A 163 -12.13 -5.04 14.96
CA GLY A 163 -10.96 -5.52 14.24
C GLY A 163 -11.30 -6.35 13.00
N LEU A 164 -12.29 -7.24 13.09
CA LEU A 164 -12.81 -8.00 11.95
C LEU A 164 -13.37 -7.08 10.87
N ALA A 165 -14.29 -6.19 11.25
CA ALA A 165 -14.96 -5.28 10.31
C ALA A 165 -13.98 -4.31 9.67
N TRP A 166 -13.01 -3.79 10.43
CA TRP A 166 -11.94 -2.93 9.97
C TRP A 166 -11.07 -3.60 8.89
N SER A 167 -10.59 -4.81 9.18
CA SER A 167 -9.74 -5.56 8.26
C SER A 167 -10.53 -6.03 7.02
N ALA A 168 -11.77 -6.51 7.20
CA ALA A 168 -12.64 -6.90 6.10
C ALA A 168 -12.99 -5.73 5.18
N ALA A 169 -13.28 -4.54 5.74
CA ALA A 169 -13.52 -3.33 4.97
C ALA A 169 -12.27 -2.91 4.18
N GLY A 170 -11.08 -3.02 4.80
CA GLY A 170 -9.82 -2.76 4.12
C GLY A 170 -9.58 -3.70 2.95
N LEU A 171 -9.78 -5.01 3.14
CA LEU A 171 -9.70 -6.02 2.08
C LEU A 171 -10.68 -5.72 0.95
N ALA A 172 -11.95 -5.49 1.29
CA ALA A 172 -13.01 -5.21 0.31
C ALA A 172 -12.75 -3.91 -0.45
N CYS A 173 -12.31 -2.85 0.23
CA CYS A 173 -11.97 -1.59 -0.40
C CYS A 173 -10.74 -1.73 -1.31
N GLY A 174 -9.70 -2.41 -0.86
CA GLY A 174 -8.47 -2.61 -1.64
C GLY A 174 -8.69 -3.43 -2.90
N GLY A 175 -9.28 -4.61 -2.75
CA GLY A 175 -9.63 -5.47 -3.88
C GLY A 175 -10.71 -4.85 -4.77
N GLY A 176 -11.76 -4.28 -4.18
CA GLY A 176 -12.87 -3.69 -4.92
C GLY A 176 -12.46 -2.48 -5.77
N LEU A 177 -11.65 -1.56 -5.22
CA LEU A 177 -11.19 -0.38 -5.93
C LEU A 177 -10.29 -0.74 -7.12
N THR A 178 -9.31 -1.60 -6.89
CA THR A 178 -8.38 -2.04 -7.94
C THR A 178 -9.08 -2.87 -9.01
N TRP A 179 -10.03 -3.73 -8.60
CA TRP A 179 -10.88 -4.47 -9.53
C TRP A 179 -11.74 -3.53 -10.38
N LEU A 180 -12.38 -2.52 -9.79
CA LEU A 180 -13.17 -1.53 -10.53
C LEU A 180 -12.32 -0.83 -11.58
N VAL A 181 -11.12 -0.39 -11.22
CA VAL A 181 -10.17 0.28 -12.11
C VAL A 181 -9.74 -0.66 -13.24
N ARG A 182 -9.45 -1.92 -12.93
CA ARG A 182 -9.15 -2.96 -13.92
C ARG A 182 -10.31 -3.17 -14.89
N SER A 183 -11.55 -3.25 -14.41
CA SER A 183 -12.74 -3.43 -15.25
C SER A 183 -13.00 -2.22 -16.15
N VAL A 184 -12.98 -1.00 -15.60
CA VAL A 184 -13.22 0.22 -16.38
C VAL A 184 -12.12 0.45 -17.43
N SER A 185 -10.85 0.26 -17.04
CA SER A 185 -9.73 0.39 -17.99
C SER A 185 -9.77 -0.67 -19.09
N GLY A 186 -10.11 -1.93 -18.75
CA GLY A 186 -10.28 -3.00 -19.74
C GLY A 186 -11.37 -2.70 -20.76
N LEU A 187 -12.51 -2.16 -20.31
CA LEU A 187 -13.62 -1.76 -21.20
C LEU A 187 -13.23 -0.58 -22.11
N VAL A 188 -12.51 0.41 -21.59
CA VAL A 188 -12.16 1.63 -22.36
C VAL A 188 -10.98 1.41 -23.30
N LEU A 189 -9.94 0.66 -22.89
CA LEU A 189 -8.70 0.47 -23.66
C LEU A 189 -8.70 -0.81 -24.49
N GLY A 190 -9.62 -1.75 -24.24
CA GLY A 190 -9.67 -3.04 -24.95
C GLY A 190 -8.52 -3.99 -24.62
N ARG A 191 -7.73 -3.69 -23.58
CA ARG A 191 -6.64 -4.51 -23.05
C ARG A 191 -6.61 -4.40 -21.53
N GLU A 192 -6.16 -5.46 -20.86
CA GLU A 192 -6.02 -5.46 -19.40
C GLU A 192 -4.89 -4.50 -18.99
N ALA A 193 -5.22 -3.42 -18.28
CA ALA A 193 -4.24 -2.43 -17.86
C ALA A 193 -3.54 -2.78 -16.53
N LEU A 194 -4.17 -3.62 -15.70
CA LEU A 194 -3.71 -4.05 -14.37
C LEU A 194 -3.90 -5.56 -14.24
N GLY A 195 -2.94 -6.27 -13.64
CA GLY A 195 -3.00 -7.71 -13.44
C GLY A 195 -3.97 -8.10 -12.32
N LEU A 196 -4.50 -9.33 -12.35
CA LEU A 196 -5.28 -9.88 -11.22
C LEU A 196 -4.43 -9.97 -9.94
N GLY A 197 -3.13 -10.20 -10.08
CA GLY A 197 -2.18 -10.17 -8.97
C GLY A 197 -2.18 -8.83 -8.21
N ASP A 198 -2.29 -7.70 -8.92
CA ASP A 198 -2.35 -6.36 -8.29
C ASP A 198 -3.60 -6.19 -7.43
N VAL A 199 -4.73 -6.75 -7.88
CA VAL A 199 -6.00 -6.71 -7.16
C VAL A 199 -5.92 -7.50 -5.85
N THR A 200 -5.38 -8.72 -5.91
CA THR A 200 -5.22 -9.56 -4.71
C THR A 200 -4.15 -9.00 -3.77
N LEU A 201 -3.08 -8.39 -4.30
CA LEU A 201 -2.08 -7.69 -3.49
C LEU A 201 -2.71 -6.52 -2.73
N MET A 202 -3.55 -5.71 -3.39
CA MET A 202 -4.22 -4.60 -2.72
C MET A 202 -5.24 -5.07 -1.68
N ALA A 203 -5.97 -6.16 -1.96
CA ALA A 203 -6.87 -6.78 -0.98
C ALA A 203 -6.09 -7.26 0.26
N MET A 204 -4.92 -7.88 0.05
CA MET A 204 -4.02 -8.28 1.12
C MET A 204 -3.55 -7.06 1.91
N ILE A 205 -2.99 -6.04 1.26
CA ILE A 205 -2.52 -4.82 1.95
C ILE A 205 -3.66 -4.19 2.76
N GLY A 206 -4.85 -4.08 2.15
CA GLY A 206 -6.03 -3.54 2.81
C GLY A 206 -6.45 -4.29 4.07
N SER A 207 -6.34 -5.62 4.09
CA SER A 207 -6.60 -6.41 5.29
C SER A 207 -5.70 -6.05 6.47
N PHE A 208 -4.51 -5.48 6.22
CA PHE A 208 -3.55 -5.08 7.26
C PHE A 208 -3.63 -3.62 7.66
N VAL A 209 -4.15 -2.73 6.80
CA VAL A 209 -4.10 -1.29 7.05
C VAL A 209 -5.48 -0.64 7.18
N GLY A 210 -6.55 -1.34 6.81
CA GLY A 210 -7.90 -0.81 6.77
C GLY A 210 -8.19 -0.04 5.48
N TRP A 211 -9.41 0.47 5.34
CA TRP A 211 -9.87 1.04 4.06
C TRP A 211 -9.39 2.47 3.83
N GLN A 212 -9.24 3.31 4.86
CA GLN A 212 -8.78 4.69 4.65
C GLN A 212 -7.35 4.75 4.10
N PRO A 213 -6.35 4.03 4.67
CA PRO A 213 -4.99 4.07 4.14
C PRO A 213 -4.89 3.49 2.72
N VAL A 214 -5.69 2.47 2.40
CA VAL A 214 -5.76 1.88 1.05
C VAL A 214 -6.03 2.91 -0.04
N LEU A 215 -6.91 3.88 0.21
CA LEU A 215 -7.21 4.94 -0.75
C LEU A 215 -5.97 5.79 -1.05
N PHE A 216 -5.17 6.11 -0.03
CA PHE A 216 -3.90 6.81 -0.21
C PHE A 216 -2.86 5.94 -0.93
N ILE A 217 -2.78 4.65 -0.60
CA ILE A 217 -1.86 3.70 -1.26
C ILE A 217 -2.15 3.62 -2.74
N PHE A 218 -3.43 3.44 -3.11
CA PHE A 218 -3.87 3.39 -4.48
C PHE A 218 -3.53 4.68 -5.25
N LEU A 219 -3.79 5.84 -4.65
CA LEU A 219 -3.48 7.13 -5.27
C LEU A 219 -1.98 7.37 -5.42
N LEU A 220 -1.17 6.92 -4.46
CA LEU A 220 0.28 7.16 -4.42
C LEU A 220 1.06 6.21 -5.32
N ALA A 221 0.56 5.00 -5.59
CA ALA A 221 1.27 3.99 -6.36
C ALA A 221 1.68 4.42 -7.77
N PRO A 222 0.83 5.09 -8.59
CA PRO A 222 1.25 5.63 -9.88
C PRO A 222 2.39 6.66 -9.76
N PHE A 223 2.43 7.48 -8.70
CA PHE A 223 3.52 8.43 -8.47
C PHE A 223 4.83 7.71 -8.12
N CYS A 224 4.77 6.67 -7.27
CA CYS A 224 5.93 5.82 -6.99
C CYS A 224 6.44 5.16 -8.29
N GLY A 225 5.54 4.63 -9.12
CA GLY A 225 5.88 4.05 -10.41
C GLY A 225 6.49 5.05 -11.39
N LEU A 226 5.99 6.29 -11.43
CA LEU A 226 6.56 7.35 -12.26
C LEU A 226 7.99 7.68 -11.83
N VAL A 227 8.23 7.90 -10.54
CA VAL A 227 9.57 8.24 -10.02
C VAL A 227 10.55 7.10 -10.29
N VAL A 228 10.20 5.87 -9.92
CA VAL A 228 11.07 4.71 -10.11
C VAL A 228 11.25 4.37 -11.59
N GLY A 229 10.19 4.46 -12.39
CA GLY A 229 10.24 4.22 -13.83
C GLY A 229 11.13 5.23 -14.57
N LEU A 230 11.09 6.51 -14.19
CA LEU A 230 12.00 7.54 -14.72
C LEU A 230 13.45 7.24 -14.33
N LEU A 231 13.71 6.91 -13.07
CA LEU A 231 15.06 6.55 -12.61
C LEU A 231 15.59 5.30 -13.32
N ALA A 232 14.77 4.25 -13.44
CA ALA A 232 15.14 3.00 -14.12
C ALA A 232 15.40 3.22 -15.61
N ARG A 233 14.62 4.08 -16.27
CA ARG A 233 14.85 4.46 -17.67
C ARG A 233 16.21 5.15 -17.85
N VAL A 234 16.58 6.05 -16.94
CA VAL A 234 17.87 6.76 -16.99
C VAL A 234 19.04 5.82 -16.71
N LEU A 235 18.89 4.87 -15.78
CA LEU A 235 20.00 4.05 -15.30
C LEU A 235 20.19 2.72 -16.02
N THR A 236 19.11 2.05 -16.42
CA THR A 236 19.15 0.63 -16.79
C THR A 236 18.56 0.34 -18.18
N ASN A 237 17.96 1.35 -18.84
CA ASN A 237 17.35 1.26 -20.17
C ASN A 237 16.40 0.06 -20.36
N ARG A 238 15.83 -0.45 -19.26
CA ARG A 238 14.89 -1.57 -19.27
C ARG A 238 13.47 -1.02 -19.49
N PRO A 239 12.75 -1.48 -20.53
CA PRO A 239 11.50 -0.85 -20.94
C PRO A 239 10.28 -1.23 -20.08
N PHE A 240 10.39 -2.25 -19.23
CA PHE A 240 9.23 -2.79 -18.50
C PHE A 240 9.58 -3.08 -17.04
N VAL A 241 8.76 -2.52 -16.13
CA VAL A 241 8.80 -2.79 -14.69
C VAL A 241 7.38 -3.15 -14.27
N PRO A 242 7.16 -4.29 -13.61
CA PRO A 242 5.83 -4.69 -13.16
C PRO A 242 5.29 -3.74 -12.08
N TYR A 243 3.97 -3.71 -11.94
CA TYR A 243 3.28 -2.70 -11.11
C TYR A 243 3.28 -3.01 -9.61
N GLY A 244 3.31 -4.29 -9.22
CA GLY A 244 3.27 -4.74 -7.84
C GLY A 244 4.33 -4.10 -6.92
N PRO A 245 5.62 -3.98 -7.33
CA PRO A 245 6.63 -3.25 -6.56
C PRO A 245 6.24 -1.80 -6.24
N PHE A 246 5.51 -1.12 -7.12
CA PHE A 246 5.08 0.26 -6.89
C PHE A 246 3.92 0.34 -5.91
N LEU A 247 3.00 -0.63 -5.94
CA LEU A 247 1.97 -0.80 -4.90
C LEU A 247 2.60 -1.05 -3.53
N ALA A 248 3.56 -1.97 -3.45
CA ALA A 248 4.28 -2.28 -2.21
C ALA A 248 5.09 -1.08 -1.69
N ALA A 249 5.70 -0.30 -2.58
CA ALA A 249 6.40 0.93 -2.23
C ALA A 249 5.44 2.00 -1.67
N ALA A 250 4.31 2.25 -2.33
CA ALA A 250 3.30 3.18 -1.85
C ALA A 250 2.71 2.74 -0.50
N ALA A 251 2.44 1.45 -0.32
CA ALA A 251 2.01 0.88 0.95
C ALA A 251 3.03 1.13 2.05
N SER A 252 4.32 0.89 1.77
CA SER A 252 5.40 1.18 2.71
C SER A 252 5.46 2.67 3.08
N VAL A 253 5.33 3.58 2.11
CA VAL A 253 5.29 5.02 2.39
C VAL A 253 4.12 5.38 3.29
N VAL A 254 2.91 4.88 3.01
CA VAL A 254 1.73 5.14 3.84
C VAL A 254 1.90 4.56 5.25
N LEU A 255 2.44 3.36 5.41
CA LEU A 255 2.74 2.77 6.72
C LEU A 255 3.69 3.64 7.55
N LEU A 256 4.66 4.27 6.91
CA LEU A 256 5.73 5.03 7.55
C LEU A 256 5.40 6.51 7.72
N ALA A 257 4.40 7.02 7.00
CA ALA A 257 3.99 8.42 7.02
C ALA A 257 2.55 8.63 7.50
N TRP A 258 1.87 7.58 7.98
CA TRP A 258 0.43 7.61 8.28
C TRP A 258 0.01 8.79 9.17
N ARG A 259 0.67 8.98 10.32
CA ARG A 259 0.40 10.09 11.23
C ARG A 259 0.45 11.43 10.51
N TRP A 260 1.47 11.63 9.67
CA TRP A 260 1.68 12.89 8.98
C TRP A 260 0.68 13.12 7.86
N ILE A 261 0.39 12.09 7.07
CA ILE A 261 -0.62 12.14 6.00
C ILE A 261 -1.99 12.46 6.60
N TRP A 262 -2.37 11.74 7.65
CA TRP A 262 -3.70 11.79 8.20
C TRP A 262 -3.98 13.03 9.07
N LEU A 263 -2.95 13.52 9.80
CA LEU A 263 -3.05 14.75 10.59
C LEU A 263 -2.65 16.00 9.80
N PHE A 264 -2.41 15.91 8.50
CA PHE A 264 -2.06 17.10 7.72
C PHE A 264 -3.29 18.03 7.57
N PRO A 265 -3.15 19.35 7.81
CA PRO A 265 -2.00 20.05 8.39
C PRO A 265 -1.91 19.87 9.92
N PRO A 266 -0.70 19.73 10.52
CA PRO A 266 -0.50 19.30 11.91
C PRO A 266 -1.18 20.16 12.99
N ASN A 267 -1.42 21.44 12.69
CA ASN A 267 -2.06 22.41 13.57
C ASN A 267 -3.28 23.00 12.86
N SER A 268 -4.17 22.17 12.32
CA SER A 268 -5.40 22.65 11.70
C SER A 268 -6.17 23.52 12.70
N PRO A 269 -6.52 24.78 12.34
CA PRO A 269 -7.40 25.60 13.16
C PRO A 269 -8.68 24.84 13.49
N ARG A 270 -9.33 25.12 14.63
CA ARG A 270 -10.66 24.54 14.91
C ARG A 270 -11.60 24.93 13.77
N GLY A 271 -12.12 23.93 13.04
CA GLY A 271 -12.96 24.13 11.86
C GLY A 271 -12.20 24.34 10.54
N GLY A 272 -10.86 24.24 10.55
CA GLY A 272 -10.01 24.26 9.38
C GLY A 272 -9.97 22.93 8.65
N PHE A 273 -9.45 22.94 7.42
CA PHE A 273 -9.26 21.73 6.63
C PHE A 273 -8.19 20.82 7.27
N ALA A 274 -8.54 19.55 7.48
CA ALA A 274 -7.63 18.46 7.75
C ALA A 274 -8.00 17.28 6.86
N VAL A 275 -7.02 16.44 6.49
CA VAL A 275 -7.24 15.29 5.60
C VAL A 275 -8.35 14.37 6.11
N ARG A 276 -8.43 14.17 7.43
CA ARG A 276 -9.51 13.40 8.09
C ARG A 276 -10.91 13.91 7.76
N ASN A 277 -11.09 15.21 7.54
CA ASN A 277 -12.41 15.82 7.29
C ASN A 277 -13.01 15.32 5.97
N LEU A 278 -12.18 14.94 4.99
CA LEU A 278 -12.63 14.36 3.72
C LEU A 278 -13.41 13.05 3.91
N PHE A 279 -13.19 12.38 5.05
CA PHE A 279 -13.80 11.10 5.41
C PHE A 279 -14.92 11.26 6.43
N GLY A 280 -15.24 12.49 6.86
CA GLY A 280 -16.16 12.74 7.97
C GLY A 280 -17.63 12.58 7.61
N ASP A 281 -17.99 12.86 6.36
CA ASP A 281 -19.38 12.83 5.91
C ASP A 281 -19.55 12.18 4.54
N ALA A 282 -20.76 11.65 4.30
CA ALA A 282 -21.08 10.94 3.07
C ALA A 282 -21.00 11.84 1.82
N VAL A 283 -21.23 13.15 1.96
CA VAL A 283 -21.18 14.09 0.84
C VAL A 283 -19.74 14.32 0.40
N SER A 284 -18.82 14.58 1.34
CA SER A 284 -17.39 14.70 1.08
C SER A 284 -16.81 13.45 0.44
N LEU A 285 -17.22 12.26 0.92
CA LEU A 285 -16.82 11.00 0.31
C LEU A 285 -17.39 10.78 -1.08
N ALA A 286 -18.65 11.16 -1.33
CA ALA A 286 -19.25 11.10 -2.65
C ALA A 286 -18.55 12.07 -3.62
N ILE A 287 -18.19 13.27 -3.17
CA ILE A 287 -17.42 14.24 -3.97
C ILE A 287 -16.03 13.69 -4.26
N LEU A 288 -15.30 13.18 -3.26
CA LEU A 288 -13.98 12.59 -3.44
C LEU A 288 -14.01 11.41 -4.41
N GLY A 289 -14.93 10.46 -4.21
CA GLY A 289 -15.09 9.30 -5.08
C GLY A 289 -15.51 9.69 -6.51
N GLY A 290 -16.47 10.61 -6.64
CA GLY A 290 -16.96 11.08 -7.92
C GLY A 290 -15.91 11.85 -8.72
N THR A 291 -15.17 12.76 -8.07
CA THR A 291 -14.07 13.52 -8.71
C THR A 291 -12.92 12.62 -9.13
N ALA A 292 -12.51 11.67 -8.27
CA ALA A 292 -11.46 10.70 -8.60
C ALA A 292 -11.87 9.80 -9.79
N LEU A 293 -13.10 9.30 -9.80
CA LEU A 293 -13.63 8.49 -10.89
C LEU A 293 -13.73 9.30 -12.20
N ALA A 294 -14.23 10.54 -12.13
CA ALA A 294 -14.33 11.42 -13.29
C ALA A 294 -12.95 11.73 -13.89
N ALA A 295 -11.96 12.06 -13.04
CA ALA A 295 -10.59 12.30 -13.47
C ALA A 295 -9.96 11.06 -14.10
N PHE A 296 -10.19 9.87 -13.51
CA PHE A 296 -9.72 8.60 -14.05
C PHE A 296 -10.35 8.28 -15.41
N CYS A 297 -11.67 8.42 -15.55
CA CYS A 297 -12.35 8.21 -16.82
C CYS A 297 -11.87 9.20 -17.89
N LEU A 298 -11.70 10.48 -17.54
CA LEU A 298 -11.17 11.50 -18.44
C LEU A 298 -9.76 11.13 -18.93
N LEU A 299 -8.89 10.70 -18.02
CA LEU A 299 -7.55 10.23 -18.36
C LEU A 299 -7.58 9.07 -19.36
N LEU A 300 -8.45 8.08 -19.13
CA LEU A 300 -8.58 6.94 -20.04
C LEU A 300 -9.07 7.35 -21.44
N VAL A 301 -10.01 8.30 -21.51
CA VAL A 301 -10.47 8.86 -22.79
C VAL A 301 -9.32 9.57 -23.51
N ILE A 302 -8.53 10.38 -22.80
CA ILE A 302 -7.35 11.06 -23.38
C ILE A 302 -6.35 10.03 -23.91
N VAL A 303 -6.03 8.98 -23.15
CA VAL A 303 -5.12 7.91 -23.57
C VAL A 303 -5.65 7.20 -24.82
N ARG A 304 -6.95 6.90 -24.87
CA ARG A 304 -7.58 6.28 -26.03
C ARG A 304 -7.51 7.17 -27.28
N LEU A 305 -7.75 8.48 -27.13
CA LEU A 305 -7.65 9.44 -28.21
C LEU A 305 -6.21 9.59 -28.71
N TYR A 306 -5.23 9.65 -27.81
CA TYR A 306 -3.82 9.70 -28.17
C TYR A 306 -3.38 8.48 -28.98
N GLY A 307 -3.82 7.28 -28.57
CA GLY A 307 -3.55 6.04 -29.31
C GLY A 307 -4.20 5.96 -30.70
N ALA A 308 -5.21 6.79 -30.99
CA ALA A 308 -5.88 6.84 -32.29
C ALA A 308 -5.16 7.74 -33.32
N ILE A 309 -4.18 8.55 -32.91
CA ILE A 309 -3.42 9.42 -33.82
C ILE A 309 -2.43 8.55 -34.62
N PRO A 310 -2.55 8.46 -35.95
CA PRO A 310 -1.61 7.68 -36.76
C PRO A 310 -0.23 8.34 -36.72
N VAL A 311 0.76 7.64 -36.14
CA VAL A 311 2.16 8.06 -36.14
C VAL A 311 2.74 7.81 -37.54
N ARG A 312 2.77 8.85 -38.36
CA ARG A 312 3.31 8.80 -39.73
C ARG A 312 4.84 8.82 -39.67
N GLY A 313 5.49 7.68 -39.90
CA GLY A 313 6.96 7.66 -39.96
C GLY A 313 7.71 6.33 -40.00
N ARG A 314 7.10 5.18 -40.36
CA ARG A 314 7.88 3.92 -40.49
C ARG A 314 7.65 3.11 -41.77
N ASP A 315 6.90 3.65 -42.73
CA ASP A 315 6.60 2.94 -43.98
C ASP A 315 7.35 3.46 -45.22
N ASP A 316 8.13 4.54 -45.11
CA ASP A 316 8.86 5.12 -46.26
C ASP A 316 10.20 4.42 -46.60
N ASP A 317 10.67 3.46 -45.78
CA ASP A 317 11.98 2.80 -45.99
C ASP A 317 11.87 1.38 -46.60
N ARG A 318 10.67 1.01 -47.10
CA ARG A 318 10.42 -0.33 -47.70
C ARG A 318 10.07 -0.31 -49.18
N SER A 319 10.09 0.85 -49.84
CA SER A 319 9.78 0.97 -51.27
C SER A 319 10.93 1.50 -52.13
N GLY A 320 12.18 1.19 -51.76
CA GLY A 320 13.38 1.50 -52.55
C GLY A 320 14.05 0.25 -53.13
N THR A 321 13.50 -0.27 -54.24
CA THR A 321 14.14 -1.02 -55.34
C THR A 321 15.15 -2.17 -55.03
N PRO A 322 14.93 -3.41 -55.52
CA PRO A 322 15.96 -4.44 -55.54
C PRO A 322 17.00 -4.18 -56.65
N HIS A 323 18.28 -4.09 -56.28
CA HIS A 323 19.40 -4.16 -57.24
C HIS A 323 19.56 -5.61 -57.73
N PRO A 324 19.71 -5.87 -59.05
CA PRO A 324 19.96 -7.21 -59.57
C PRO A 324 21.42 -7.65 -59.29
N PRO A 325 21.68 -8.97 -59.23
CA PRO A 325 23.03 -9.49 -59.00
C PRO A 325 23.86 -9.35 -60.28
N THR A 326 25.05 -8.77 -60.15
CA THR A 326 26.10 -8.88 -61.17
C THR A 326 27.01 -10.06 -60.83
N ASP A 327 26.85 -11.14 -61.59
CA ASP A 327 27.87 -12.18 -61.76
C ASP A 327 28.96 -11.67 -62.71
N ALA A 328 30.21 -11.61 -62.22
CA ALA A 328 31.48 -11.78 -62.96
C ALA A 328 32.66 -11.75 -61.99
#